data_AF-A0A811UNE6-F1
#
_entry.id   AF-A0A811UNE6-F1
#
_cell.length_a   1.000
_cell.length_b   1.000
_cell.length_c   1.000
_cell.angle_alpha   90.00
_cell.angle_beta   90.00
_cell.angle_gamma   90.00
#
_symmetry.space_group_name_H-M   'P 1'
#
loop_
_entity.id
_entity.type
_entity.pdbx_description
1 polymer ?
#
loop_
_entity_poly.entity_id
_entity_poly.type
_entity_poly.pdbx_seq_one_letter_code
_entity_poly.pdbx_strand_id
1 'polypeptide(L)'
;MPLLRRVFRNLLDADNYYKSIQPLFFCTQILGLTSYVVSTNKSGVKSLTMSALSHIVALVQLVGFAYSSAYVVYFNATYIGQFLNTDITNGGEKSIVLASGATAVVVLITNFVRRRRLLWVLEYFPRIDKSFQRIGICWNYTKVLHCILSKIVFMICVLSIAFGIYVCCWRRLDVYPPLPIIFMSLNQQIGIYFTILLFSFVMLSTRVRMQALNKVLNFGEASDRRSQGHPQLTSVSFRLI
;
A
#
# COMPACT_ATOMS: atom_id res chain seq x y z
N MET A 1 18.07 24.34 13.42
CA MET A 1 17.69 22.91 13.68
C MET A 1 18.45 21.93 12.77
N PRO A 2 19.75 21.68 12.97
CA PRO A 2 20.54 20.75 12.16
C PRO A 2 20.28 19.26 12.49
N LEU A 3 19.94 18.94 13.75
CA LEU A 3 19.61 17.59 14.20
C LEU A 3 18.34 17.04 13.53
N LEU A 4 17.28 17.85 13.46
CA LEU A 4 16.02 17.45 12.81
C LEU A 4 16.22 17.15 11.32
N ARG A 5 17.03 17.97 10.63
CA ARG A 5 17.38 17.78 9.21
C ARG A 5 18.20 16.51 8.99
N ARG A 6 19.10 16.18 9.92
CA ARG A 6 19.92 14.97 9.86
C ARG A 6 19.09 13.71 10.12
N VAL A 7 18.15 13.78 11.06
CA VAL A 7 17.19 12.71 11.35
C VAL A 7 16.25 12.47 10.15
N PHE A 8 15.68 13.54 9.58
CA PHE A 8 14.85 13.44 8.36
C PHE A 8 15.64 12.86 7.18
N ARG A 9 16.88 13.31 6.96
CA ARG A 9 17.72 12.78 5.89
C ARG A 9 18.05 11.31 6.08
N ASN A 10 18.31 10.87 7.31
CA ASN A 10 18.56 9.46 7.63
C ASN A 10 17.30 8.58 7.52
N LEU A 11 16.11 9.18 7.68
CA LEU A 11 14.80 8.55 7.46
C LEU A 11 14.42 8.46 5.98
N LEU A 12 14.84 9.45 5.19
CA LEU A 12 14.62 9.52 3.73
C LEU A 12 15.64 8.71 2.92
N ASP A 13 16.73 8.27 3.53
CA ASP A 13 17.74 7.43 2.88
C ASP A 13 17.48 5.95 3.16
N ALA A 14 17.41 5.13 2.11
CA ALA A 14 17.17 3.69 2.24
C ALA A 14 18.39 2.90 1.78
N ASP A 15 19.11 2.34 2.76
CA ASP A 15 20.29 1.50 2.49
C ASP A 15 19.91 0.07 2.05
N ASN A 16 18.67 -0.34 2.29
CA ASN A 16 18.19 -1.69 2.11
C ASN A 16 16.72 -1.73 1.68
N TYR A 17 16.33 -2.78 0.96
CA TYR A 17 14.94 -3.04 0.52
C TYR A 17 13.92 -2.94 1.67
N TYR A 18 14.21 -3.51 2.83
CA TYR A 18 13.28 -3.45 3.97
C TYR A 18 13.08 -2.02 4.52
N LYS A 19 14.08 -1.14 4.42
CA LYS A 19 13.97 0.26 4.86
C LYS A 19 13.14 1.08 3.87
N SER A 20 13.19 0.77 2.57
CA SER A 20 12.39 1.46 1.56
C SER A 20 10.90 1.12 1.62
N ILE A 21 10.55 -0.13 1.98
CA ILE A 21 9.14 -0.56 2.12
C ILE A 21 8.54 -0.26 3.50
N GLN A 22 9.37 0.01 4.51
CA GLN A 22 8.94 0.25 5.89
C GLN A 22 7.77 1.24 6.06
N PRO A 23 7.75 2.43 5.41
CA PRO A 23 6.63 3.36 5.59
C PRO A 23 5.30 2.80 5.04
N LEU A 24 5.34 2.01 3.97
CA LEU A 24 4.16 1.38 3.41
C LEU A 24 3.54 0.40 4.42
N PHE A 25 4.37 -0.47 4.99
CA PHE A 25 3.94 -1.46 5.99
C PHE A 25 3.46 -0.82 7.29
N PHE A 26 4.10 0.26 7.72
CA PHE A 26 3.68 1.00 8.90
C PHE A 26 2.28 1.59 8.72
N CYS A 27 2.02 2.25 7.58
CA CYS A 27 0.69 2.79 7.28
C CYS A 27 -0.37 1.69 7.18
N THR A 28 -0.08 0.61 6.47
CA THR A 28 -1.04 -0.50 6.33
C THR A 28 -1.24 -1.26 7.64
N GLN A 29 -0.29 -1.25 8.56
CA GLN A 29 -0.44 -1.82 9.90
C GLN A 29 -1.35 -0.99 10.80
N ILE A 30 -1.18 0.34 10.83
CA ILE A 30 -2.07 1.25 11.58
C ILE A 30 -3.52 1.07 11.14
N LEU A 31 -3.71 0.78 9.85
CA LEU A 31 -5.03 0.62 9.25
C LEU A 31 -5.61 -0.79 9.39
N GLY A 32 -4.85 -1.74 9.95
CA GLY A 32 -5.28 -3.14 10.09
C GLY A 32 -5.28 -3.95 8.79
N LEU A 33 -4.71 -3.40 7.70
CA LEU A 33 -4.62 -4.04 6.39
C LEU A 33 -3.47 -5.06 6.32
N THR A 34 -2.36 -4.79 7.01
CA THR A 34 -1.21 -5.71 7.05
C THR A 34 -0.72 -5.94 8.46
N SER A 35 -0.44 -7.19 8.77
CA SER A 35 -0.02 -7.62 10.10
C SER A 35 1.48 -7.75 10.30
N TYR A 36 2.27 -6.94 9.59
CA TYR A 36 3.72 -7.11 9.54
C TYR A 36 4.46 -5.88 10.00
N VAL A 37 5.41 -6.10 10.90
CA VAL A 37 6.40 -5.12 11.32
C VAL A 37 7.74 -5.55 10.73
N VAL A 38 8.49 -4.59 10.20
CA VAL A 38 9.90 -4.82 9.87
C VAL A 38 10.66 -4.93 11.20
N SER A 39 11.02 -6.15 11.60
CA SER A 39 11.80 -6.41 12.80
C SER A 39 13.23 -6.76 12.43
N THR A 40 14.17 -6.24 13.21
CA THR A 40 15.59 -6.54 13.03
C THR A 40 15.94 -7.70 13.96
N ASN A 41 16.37 -8.83 13.40
CA ASN A 41 16.84 -9.96 14.19
C ASN A 41 18.12 -9.55 14.97
N LYS A 42 18.45 -10.29 16.03
CA LYS A 42 19.66 -10.10 16.86
C LYS A 42 20.96 -10.10 16.04
N SER A 43 20.94 -10.70 14.86
CA SER A 43 22.03 -10.73 13.86
C SER A 43 22.03 -9.55 12.87
N GLY A 44 21.21 -8.52 13.07
CA GLY A 44 21.15 -7.33 12.22
C GLY A 44 20.36 -7.49 10.91
N VAL A 45 19.84 -8.69 10.64
CA VAL A 45 19.04 -8.98 9.44
C VAL A 45 17.59 -8.52 9.66
N LYS A 46 17.12 -7.61 8.80
CA LYS A 46 15.72 -7.17 8.79
C LYS A 46 14.83 -8.25 8.18
N SER A 47 13.77 -8.61 8.89
CA SER A 47 12.77 -9.61 8.49
C SER A 47 11.36 -9.09 8.80
N LEU A 48 10.34 -9.60 8.12
CA LEU A 48 8.95 -9.27 8.45
C LEU A 48 8.47 -10.21 9.56
N THR A 49 8.19 -9.66 10.75
CA THR A 49 7.59 -10.42 11.86
C THR A 49 6.11 -10.07 11.99
N MET A 50 5.30 -11.06 12.39
CA MET A 50 3.89 -10.83 12.67
C MET A 50 3.71 -9.94 13.91
N SER A 51 2.78 -8.99 13.85
CA SER A 51 2.42 -8.16 15.00
C SER A 51 1.04 -8.52 15.53
N ALA A 52 0.93 -8.86 16.81
CA ALA A 52 -0.35 -9.12 17.48
C ALA A 52 -1.28 -7.89 17.44
N LEU A 53 -0.72 -6.68 17.47
CA LEU A 53 -1.47 -5.42 17.42
C LEU A 53 -2.34 -5.31 16.17
N SER A 54 -1.85 -5.79 15.02
CA SER A 54 -2.61 -5.72 13.78
C SER A 54 -3.87 -6.59 13.77
N HIS A 55 -3.86 -7.71 14.51
CA HIS A 55 -5.04 -8.56 14.65
C HIS A 55 -6.12 -7.87 15.49
N ILE A 56 -5.70 -7.14 16.52
CA ILE A 56 -6.59 -6.31 17.34
C ILE A 56 -7.19 -5.19 16.49
N VAL A 57 -6.38 -4.47 15.71
CA VAL A 57 -6.86 -3.40 14.82
C VAL A 57 -7.82 -3.97 13.77
N ALA A 58 -7.52 -5.11 13.16
CA ALA A 58 -8.42 -5.76 12.21
C ALA A 58 -9.76 -6.18 12.86
N LEU A 59 -9.73 -6.68 14.09
CA LEU A 59 -10.93 -7.02 14.85
C LEU A 59 -11.77 -5.77 15.18
N VAL A 60 -11.12 -4.70 15.64
CA VAL A 60 -11.78 -3.40 15.92
C VAL A 60 -12.44 -2.85 14.65
N GLN A 61 -11.75 -2.93 13.51
CA GLN A 61 -12.32 -2.52 12.22
C GLN A 61 -13.53 -3.37 11.85
N LEU A 62 -13.45 -4.70 12.00
CA LEU A 62 -14.56 -5.60 11.71
C LEU A 62 -15.79 -5.32 12.59
N VAL A 63 -15.58 -5.14 13.89
CA VAL A 63 -16.64 -4.79 14.85
C VAL A 63 -17.24 -3.42 14.52
N GLY A 64 -16.40 -2.43 14.19
CA GLY A 64 -16.85 -1.11 13.75
C GLY A 64 -17.71 -1.18 12.48
N PHE A 65 -17.30 -1.96 11.48
CA PHE A 65 -18.08 -2.19 10.27
C PHE A 65 -19.42 -2.88 10.54
N ALA A 66 -19.42 -3.91 11.39
CA ALA A 66 -20.65 -4.61 11.77
C ALA A 66 -21.61 -3.67 12.52
N TYR A 67 -21.10 -2.89 13.47
CA TYR A 67 -21.88 -1.89 14.20
C TYR A 67 -22.46 -0.82 13.26
N SER A 68 -21.65 -0.23 12.39
CA SER A 68 -22.13 0.78 11.43
C SER A 68 -23.14 0.23 10.44
N SER A 69 -22.96 -1.02 9.99
CA SER A 69 -23.90 -1.68 9.08
C SER A 69 -25.24 -1.95 9.78
N ALA A 70 -25.21 -2.46 11.02
CA ALA A 70 -26.41 -2.64 11.84
C ALA A 70 -27.12 -1.30 12.11
N TYR A 71 -26.35 -0.23 12.37
CA TYR A 71 -26.88 1.11 12.59
C TYR A 71 -27.64 1.65 11.36
N VAL A 72 -27.05 1.52 10.17
CA VAL A 72 -27.70 1.96 8.91
C VAL A 72 -28.99 1.18 8.65
N VAL A 73 -28.98 -0.13 8.88
CA VAL A 73 -30.16 -0.99 8.69
C VAL A 73 -31.25 -0.67 9.70
N TYR A 74 -30.90 -0.51 10.98
CA TYR A 74 -31.86 -0.33 12.07
C TYR A 74 -32.50 1.06 12.07
N PHE A 75 -31.71 2.11 11.83
CA PHE A 75 -32.18 3.50 11.88
C PHE A 75 -32.65 4.05 10.53
N ASN A 76 -32.59 3.26 9.45
CA ASN A 76 -32.81 3.73 8.08
C ASN A 76 -32.00 5.01 7.76
N ALA A 77 -30.83 5.16 8.39
CA ALA A 77 -30.02 6.36 8.27
C ALA A 77 -29.22 6.29 6.97
N THR A 78 -29.73 6.98 5.95
CA THR A 78 -29.17 7.04 4.60
C THR A 78 -28.73 8.48 4.27
N TYR A 79 -27.49 8.65 3.81
CA TYR A 79 -26.91 9.91 3.32
C TYR A 79 -27.82 10.60 2.32
N ILE A 80 -28.41 9.85 1.39
CA ILE A 80 -29.25 10.32 0.30
C ILE A 80 -30.72 10.32 0.71
N GLY A 81 -31.15 9.44 1.61
CA GLY A 81 -32.49 9.47 2.20
C GLY A 81 -32.80 10.78 2.94
N GLN A 82 -31.78 11.46 3.47
CA GLN A 82 -31.91 12.82 4.03
C GLN A 82 -32.03 13.93 2.96
N PHE A 83 -31.62 13.70 1.71
CA PHE A 83 -31.69 14.69 0.61
C PHE A 83 -32.83 14.43 -0.39
N LEU A 84 -33.18 13.17 -0.63
CA LEU A 84 -34.19 12.70 -1.58
C LEU A 84 -34.93 11.51 -0.96
N ASN A 85 -36.00 11.79 -0.22
CA ASN A 85 -36.81 10.79 0.46
C ASN A 85 -37.74 10.07 -0.52
N THR A 86 -37.16 9.25 -1.40
CA THR A 86 -37.89 8.34 -2.30
C THR A 86 -37.47 6.90 -2.01
N ASP A 87 -38.44 5.97 -2.04
CA ASP A 87 -38.22 4.55 -1.70
C ASP A 87 -37.13 3.90 -2.55
N ILE A 88 -37.02 4.31 -3.82
CA ILE A 88 -36.00 3.84 -4.77
C ILE A 88 -34.60 4.26 -4.31
N THR A 89 -34.45 5.50 -3.85
CA THR A 89 -33.17 6.07 -3.42
C THR A 89 -32.72 5.48 -2.09
N ASN A 90 -33.64 5.28 -1.16
CA ASN A 90 -33.38 4.64 0.13
C ASN A 90 -32.98 3.15 -0.05
N GLY A 91 -33.65 2.44 -0.95
CA GLY A 91 -33.29 1.05 -1.31
C GLY A 91 -31.92 0.95 -1.97
N GLY A 92 -31.64 1.83 -2.93
CA GLY A 92 -30.35 1.89 -3.61
C GLY A 92 -29.19 2.13 -2.65
N GLU A 93 -29.33 3.08 -1.74
CA GLU A 93 -28.25 3.39 -0.80
C GLU A 93 -28.00 2.26 0.21
N LYS A 94 -29.05 1.64 0.75
CA LYS A 94 -28.90 0.44 1.60
C LYS A 94 -28.17 -0.68 0.88
N SER A 95 -28.46 -0.89 -0.40
CA SER A 95 -27.77 -1.89 -1.21
C SER A 95 -26.28 -1.58 -1.39
N ILE A 96 -25.92 -0.31 -1.57
CA ILE A 96 -24.53 0.15 -1.66
C ILE A 96 -23.80 -0.05 -0.32
N VAL A 97 -24.45 0.25 0.81
CA VAL A 97 -23.87 0.05 2.15
C VAL A 97 -23.69 -1.43 2.47
N LEU A 98 -24.66 -2.28 2.13
CA LEU A 98 -24.54 -3.73 2.27
C LEU A 98 -23.44 -4.31 1.38
N ALA A 99 -23.40 -3.91 0.10
CA ALA A 99 -22.37 -4.33 -0.84
C ALA A 99 -20.98 -3.86 -0.40
N SER A 100 -20.85 -2.64 0.13
CA SER A 100 -19.58 -2.12 0.62
C SER A 100 -19.13 -2.82 1.90
N GLY A 101 -20.05 -3.10 2.84
CA GLY A 101 -19.78 -3.90 4.03
C GLY A 101 -19.31 -5.31 3.67
N ALA A 102 -20.01 -5.99 2.76
CA ALA A 102 -19.61 -7.30 2.25
C ALA A 102 -18.23 -7.25 1.56
N THR A 103 -17.97 -6.21 0.76
CA THR A 103 -16.66 -6.02 0.12
C THR A 103 -15.55 -5.80 1.15
N ALA A 104 -15.78 -5.02 2.20
CA ALA A 104 -14.80 -4.79 3.26
C ALA A 104 -14.44 -6.10 4.00
N VAL A 105 -15.44 -6.94 4.29
CA VAL A 105 -15.23 -8.28 4.87
C VAL A 105 -14.45 -9.18 3.92
N VAL A 106 -14.83 -9.22 2.64
CA VAL A 106 -14.11 -10.01 1.63
C VAL A 106 -12.66 -9.53 1.47
N VAL A 107 -12.40 -8.22 1.52
CA VAL A 107 -11.05 -7.66 1.46
C VAL A 107 -10.24 -8.05 2.70
N LEU A 108 -10.84 -8.00 3.90
CA LEU A 108 -10.18 -8.44 5.13
C LEU A 108 -9.85 -9.94 5.09
N ILE A 109 -10.80 -10.78 4.70
CA ILE A 109 -10.59 -12.23 4.54
C ILE A 109 -9.55 -12.51 3.46
N THR A 110 -9.63 -11.84 2.31
CA THR A 110 -8.69 -12.02 1.21
C THR A 110 -7.28 -11.59 1.61
N ASN A 111 -7.13 -10.47 2.34
CA ASN A 111 -5.85 -10.07 2.91
C ASN A 111 -5.32 -11.12 3.89
N PHE A 112 -6.19 -11.70 4.73
CA PHE A 112 -5.81 -12.74 5.67
C PHE A 112 -5.39 -14.06 4.97
N VAL A 113 -6.10 -14.47 3.92
CA VAL A 113 -5.82 -15.71 3.18
C VAL A 113 -4.61 -15.55 2.24
N ARG A 114 -4.52 -14.45 1.50
CA ARG A 114 -3.41 -14.17 0.56
C ARG A 114 -2.16 -13.59 1.24
N ARG A 115 -2.22 -13.30 2.54
CA ARG A 115 -1.11 -12.80 3.39
C ARG A 115 0.19 -13.58 3.19
N ARG A 116 0.11 -14.91 3.13
CA ARG A 116 1.29 -15.78 2.98
C ARG A 116 1.95 -15.62 1.62
N ARG A 117 1.16 -15.47 0.55
CA ARG A 117 1.70 -15.26 -0.81
C ARG A 117 2.38 -13.91 -0.94
N LEU A 118 1.76 -12.86 -0.40
CA LEU A 118 2.35 -11.51 -0.44
C LEU A 118 3.68 -11.46 0.30
N LEU A 119 3.77 -12.06 1.50
CA LEU A 119 5.03 -12.20 2.22
C LEU A 119 6.08 -12.93 1.42
N TRP A 120 5.70 -14.08 0.87
CA TRP A 120 6.63 -14.92 0.13
C TRP A 120 7.25 -14.14 -1.04
N VAL A 121 6.45 -13.37 -1.78
CA VAL A 121 6.94 -12.49 -2.85
C VAL A 121 7.89 -11.41 -2.32
N LEU A 122 7.54 -10.77 -1.20
CA LEU A 122 8.35 -9.69 -0.61
C LEU A 122 9.68 -10.18 -0.02
N GLU A 123 9.72 -11.39 0.53
CA GLU A 123 10.96 -12.03 0.99
C GLU A 123 11.81 -12.54 -0.18
N TYR A 124 11.18 -12.84 -1.32
CA TYR A 124 11.87 -13.31 -2.50
C TYR A 124 12.58 -12.17 -3.26
N PHE A 125 12.02 -10.96 -3.27
CA PHE A 125 12.62 -9.78 -3.89
C PHE A 125 14.08 -9.49 -3.46
N PRO A 126 14.44 -9.41 -2.18
CA PRO A 126 15.83 -9.18 -1.77
C PRO A 126 16.77 -10.35 -2.14
N ARG A 127 16.26 -11.59 -2.30
CA ARG A 127 17.06 -12.72 -2.80
C ARG A 127 17.39 -12.53 -4.28
N ILE A 128 16.40 -12.12 -5.07
CA ILE A 128 16.59 -11.75 -6.47
C ILE A 128 17.60 -10.59 -6.59
N ASP A 129 17.45 -9.56 -5.77
CA ASP A 129 18.33 -8.38 -5.82
C ASP A 129 19.79 -8.74 -5.51
N LYS A 130 20.04 -9.66 -4.56
CA LYS A 130 21.38 -10.21 -4.29
C LYS A 130 21.96 -10.96 -5.48
N SER A 131 21.15 -11.74 -6.19
CA SER A 131 21.59 -12.43 -7.41
C SER A 131 21.96 -11.44 -8.51
N PHE A 132 21.17 -10.38 -8.70
CA PHE A 132 21.48 -9.31 -9.66
C PHE A 132 22.70 -8.48 -9.25
N GLN A 133 22.91 -8.26 -7.95
CA GLN A 133 24.10 -7.56 -7.46
C GLN A 133 25.38 -8.35 -7.76
N ARG A 134 25.32 -9.70 -7.72
CA ARG A 134 26.43 -10.56 -8.15
C ARG A 134 26.78 -10.40 -9.64
N ILE A 135 25.81 -9.98 -10.46
CA ILE A 135 25.95 -9.69 -11.89
C ILE A 135 26.38 -8.22 -12.13
N GLY A 136 26.56 -7.42 -11.07
CA GLY A 136 27.01 -6.03 -11.14
C GLY A 136 25.88 -5.00 -11.29
N ILE A 137 24.61 -5.37 -11.08
CA ILE A 137 23.50 -4.41 -11.08
C ILE A 137 23.35 -3.81 -9.67
N CYS A 138 23.57 -2.50 -9.57
CA CYS A 138 23.37 -1.75 -8.33
C CYS A 138 21.95 -1.17 -8.28
N TRP A 139 21.25 -1.42 -7.18
CA TRP A 139 19.89 -0.95 -6.92
C TRP A 139 19.90 0.31 -6.04
N ASN A 140 19.12 1.35 -6.38
CA ASN A 140 18.96 2.53 -5.54
C ASN A 140 17.63 2.47 -4.75
N TYR A 141 17.68 1.86 -3.58
CA TYR A 141 16.50 1.74 -2.72
C TYR A 141 15.96 3.10 -2.22
N THR A 142 16.79 4.15 -2.18
CA THR A 142 16.38 5.51 -1.80
C THR A 142 15.38 6.10 -2.79
N LYS A 143 15.54 5.85 -4.09
CA LYS A 143 14.52 6.26 -5.08
C LYS A 143 13.20 5.50 -4.92
N VAL A 144 13.26 4.22 -4.58
CA VAL A 144 12.06 3.41 -4.29
C VAL A 144 11.34 3.96 -3.06
N LEU A 145 12.08 4.30 -2.01
CA LEU A 145 11.53 4.93 -0.80
C LEU A 145 10.85 6.26 -1.12
N HIS A 146 11.50 7.15 -1.88
CA HIS A 146 10.91 8.43 -2.30
C HIS A 146 9.64 8.24 -3.14
N CYS A 147 9.62 7.25 -4.03
CA CYS A 147 8.43 6.94 -4.82
C CYS A 147 7.25 6.50 -3.93
N ILE A 148 7.51 5.63 -2.95
CA ILE A 148 6.49 5.17 -1.99
C ILE A 148 5.99 6.35 -1.15
N LEU A 149 6.90 7.16 -0.58
CA LEU A 149 6.55 8.34 0.21
C LEU A 149 5.73 9.34 -0.60
N SER A 150 6.13 9.62 -1.85
CA SER A 150 5.40 10.52 -2.74
C SER A 150 3.96 10.03 -2.97
N LYS A 151 3.76 8.72 -3.17
CA LYS A 151 2.41 8.15 -3.31
C LYS A 151 1.58 8.23 -2.03
N ILE A 152 2.19 8.00 -0.87
CA ILE A 152 1.51 8.14 0.43
C ILE A 152 1.09 9.60 0.66
N VAL A 153 1.98 10.56 0.41
CA VAL A 153 1.68 12.00 0.55
C VAL A 153 0.56 12.40 -0.42
N PHE A 154 0.64 11.98 -1.69
CA PHE A 154 -0.41 12.23 -2.67
C PHE A 154 -1.77 11.69 -2.20
N MET A 155 -1.80 10.48 -1.65
CA MET A 155 -3.02 9.88 -1.10
C MET A 155 -3.59 10.70 0.06
N ILE A 156 -2.74 11.14 1.00
CA ILE A 156 -3.16 11.99 2.13
C ILE A 156 -3.75 13.30 1.61
N CYS A 157 -3.13 13.93 0.60
CA CYS A 157 -3.66 15.14 -0.02
C CYS A 157 -5.05 14.91 -0.64
N VAL A 158 -5.22 13.84 -1.43
CA VAL A 158 -6.51 13.51 -2.06
C VAL A 158 -7.59 13.25 -1.02
N LEU A 159 -7.29 12.47 0.02
CA LEU A 159 -8.23 12.22 1.12
C LEU A 159 -8.59 13.50 1.90
N SER A 160 -7.61 14.37 2.12
CA SER A 160 -7.83 15.64 2.83
C SER A 160 -8.72 16.60 2.03
N ILE A 161 -8.52 16.67 0.70
CA ILE A 161 -9.37 17.46 -0.19
C ILE A 161 -10.79 16.88 -0.20
N ALA A 162 -10.95 15.57 -0.36
CA ALA A 162 -12.26 14.92 -0.32
C ALA A 162 -12.99 15.15 1.01
N PHE A 163 -12.27 15.02 2.14
CA PHE A 163 -12.82 15.31 3.45
C PHE A 163 -13.21 16.78 3.61
N GLY A 164 -12.39 17.71 3.10
CA GLY A 164 -12.71 19.13 3.07
C GLY A 164 -13.99 19.43 2.29
N ILE A 165 -14.19 18.77 1.14
CA ILE A 165 -15.44 18.88 0.36
C ILE A 165 -16.63 18.38 1.18
N TYR A 166 -16.52 17.21 1.83
CA TYR A 166 -17.59 16.68 2.69
C TYR A 166 -17.94 17.63 3.83
N VAL A 167 -16.95 18.18 4.53
CA VAL A 167 -17.17 19.15 5.62
C VAL A 167 -17.83 20.43 5.11
N CYS A 168 -17.40 20.94 3.95
CA CYS A 168 -18.03 22.10 3.31
C CYS A 168 -19.49 21.81 2.94
N CYS A 169 -19.80 20.63 2.42
CA CYS A 169 -21.18 20.22 2.12
C CYS A 169 -22.04 20.14 3.38
N TRP A 170 -21.53 19.54 4.47
CA TRP A 170 -22.29 19.46 5.74
C TRP A 170 -22.59 20.85 6.30
N ARG A 171 -21.61 21.75 6.30
CA ARG A 171 -21.80 23.15 6.72
C ARG A 171 -22.82 23.90 5.87
N ARG A 172 -22.84 23.66 4.56
CA ARG A 172 -23.77 24.32 3.63
C ARG A 172 -25.21 23.85 3.80
N LEU A 173 -25.40 22.60 4.20
CA LEU A 173 -26.70 21.94 4.25
C LEU A 173 -27.26 21.85 5.68
N ASP A 174 -26.48 22.25 6.68
CA ASP A 174 -26.79 22.18 8.13
C ASP A 174 -27.24 20.79 8.61
N VAL A 175 -26.85 19.76 7.86
CA VAL A 175 -27.12 18.35 8.13
C VAL A 175 -25.78 17.67 8.43
N TYR A 176 -25.64 17.23 9.68
CA TYR A 176 -24.46 16.49 10.14
C TYR A 176 -24.76 14.99 10.08
N PRO A 177 -24.02 14.21 9.25
CA PRO A 177 -24.21 12.79 9.21
C PRO A 177 -23.76 12.14 10.53
N PRO A 178 -24.41 11.05 10.94
CA PRO A 178 -24.04 10.35 12.16
C PRO A 178 -22.65 9.70 12.01
N LEU A 179 -21.88 9.71 13.10
CA LEU A 179 -20.50 9.20 13.16
C LEU A 179 -20.27 7.81 12.55
N PRO A 180 -21.17 6.81 12.70
CA PRO A 180 -20.97 5.47 12.14
C PRO A 180 -20.87 5.46 10.62
N ILE A 181 -21.57 6.38 9.96
CA ILE A 181 -21.62 6.51 8.51
C ILE A 181 -20.34 7.20 8.00
N ILE A 182 -19.89 8.26 8.67
CA ILE A 182 -18.61 8.91 8.39
C ILE A 182 -17.46 7.90 8.51
N PHE A 183 -17.47 7.10 9.58
CA PHE A 183 -16.48 6.07 9.83
C PHE A 183 -16.42 5.02 8.71
N MET A 184 -17.57 4.52 8.24
CA MET A 184 -17.61 3.55 7.15
C MET A 184 -17.05 4.13 5.85
N SER A 185 -17.50 5.33 5.47
CA SER A 185 -17.09 5.98 4.22
C SER A 185 -15.57 6.21 4.18
N LEU A 186 -15.00 6.74 5.27
CA LEU A 186 -13.56 6.99 5.37
C LEU A 186 -12.74 5.70 5.34
N ASN A 187 -13.11 4.69 6.13
CA ASN A 187 -12.37 3.42 6.14
C ASN A 187 -12.39 2.72 4.78
N GLN A 188 -13.52 2.80 4.06
CA GLN A 188 -13.63 2.22 2.73
C GLN A 188 -12.71 2.92 1.72
N GLN A 189 -12.73 4.25 1.67
CA GLN A 189 -11.84 5.03 0.81
C GLN A 189 -10.37 4.71 1.10
N ILE A 190 -9.98 4.75 2.38
CA ILE A 190 -8.63 4.44 2.83
C ILE A 190 -8.24 3.01 2.40
N GLY A 191 -9.10 2.01 2.64
CA GLY A 191 -8.87 0.62 2.27
C GLY A 191 -8.62 0.40 0.78
N ILE A 192 -9.43 1.04 -0.08
CA ILE A 192 -9.27 0.96 -1.55
C ILE A 192 -7.93 1.56 -1.97
N TYR A 193 -7.62 2.78 -1.52
CA TYR A 193 -6.36 3.45 -1.87
C TYR A 193 -5.13 2.65 -1.45
N PHE A 194 -5.12 2.10 -0.23
CA PHE A 194 -3.99 1.30 0.23
C PHE A 194 -3.86 -0.02 -0.53
N THR A 195 -4.96 -0.64 -0.93
CA THR A 195 -4.93 -1.84 -1.79
C THR A 195 -4.32 -1.51 -3.15
N ILE A 196 -4.73 -0.40 -3.77
CA ILE A 196 -4.16 0.08 -5.04
C ILE A 196 -2.67 0.41 -4.88
N LEU A 197 -2.28 1.02 -3.76
CA LEU A 197 -0.91 1.37 -3.46
C LEU A 197 -0.01 0.13 -3.32
N LEU A 198 -0.46 -0.88 -2.57
CA LEU A 198 0.22 -2.17 -2.42
C LEU A 198 0.36 -2.88 -3.77
N PHE A 199 -0.73 -2.96 -4.55
CA PHE A 199 -0.71 -3.58 -5.87
C PHE A 199 0.25 -2.86 -6.81
N SER A 200 0.17 -1.53 -6.88
CA SER A 200 1.07 -0.70 -7.67
C SER A 200 2.54 -0.88 -7.29
N PHE A 201 2.81 -1.04 -6.00
CA PHE A 201 4.16 -1.30 -5.49
C PHE A 201 4.70 -2.67 -5.93
N VAL A 202 3.88 -3.73 -5.80
CA VAL A 202 4.26 -5.09 -6.24
C VAL A 202 4.48 -5.12 -7.75
N MET A 203 3.59 -4.49 -8.53
CA MET A 203 3.72 -4.39 -9.98
C MET A 203 4.98 -3.61 -10.40
N LEU A 204 5.23 -2.45 -9.79
CA LEU A 204 6.45 -1.68 -10.05
C LEU A 204 7.70 -2.49 -9.69
N SER A 205 7.72 -3.11 -8.52
CA SER A 205 8.82 -3.96 -8.05
C SER A 205 9.12 -5.12 -9.00
N THR A 206 8.08 -5.74 -9.55
CA THR A 206 8.22 -6.84 -10.52
C THR A 206 8.70 -6.32 -11.87
N ARG A 207 8.12 -5.21 -12.35
CA ARG A 207 8.47 -4.59 -13.64
C ARG A 207 9.94 -4.19 -13.71
N VAL A 208 10.48 -3.55 -12.68
CA VAL A 208 11.89 -3.10 -12.68
C VAL A 208 12.83 -4.31 -12.72
N ARG A 209 12.51 -5.40 -11.99
CA ARG A 209 13.31 -6.64 -12.01
C ARG A 209 13.22 -7.38 -13.34
N MET A 210 12.05 -7.42 -13.97
CA MET A 210 11.89 -7.97 -15.32
C MET A 210 12.65 -7.15 -16.37
N GLN A 211 12.66 -5.82 -16.26
CA GLN A 211 13.47 -4.97 -17.13
C GLN A 211 14.97 -5.18 -16.92
N ALA A 212 15.42 -5.38 -15.69
CA ALA A 212 16.81 -5.73 -15.39
C ALA A 212 17.17 -7.09 -16.01
N LEU A 213 16.30 -8.10 -15.86
CA LEU A 213 16.49 -9.42 -16.46
C LEU A 213 16.57 -9.36 -17.98
N ASN A 214 15.65 -8.64 -18.62
CA ASN A 214 15.61 -8.50 -20.08
C ASN A 214 16.87 -7.80 -20.62
N LYS A 215 17.39 -6.79 -19.89
CA LYS A 215 18.67 -6.18 -20.24
C LYS A 215 19.79 -7.21 -20.18
N VAL A 216 19.93 -7.97 -19.10
CA VAL A 216 20.97 -8.99 -18.95
C VAL A 216 20.90 -10.05 -20.05
N LEU A 217 19.70 -10.53 -20.40
CA LEU A 217 19.48 -11.48 -21.50
C LEU A 217 19.93 -10.91 -22.85
N ASN A 218 19.50 -9.70 -23.20
CA ASN A 218 19.91 -9.05 -24.45
C ASN A 218 21.43 -8.84 -24.52
N PHE A 219 22.10 -8.56 -23.40
CA PHE A 219 23.57 -8.50 -23.37
C PHE A 219 24.22 -9.87 -23.51
N GLY A 220 23.63 -10.92 -22.94
CA GLY A 220 24.06 -12.30 -23.16
C GLY A 220 24.03 -12.66 -24.65
N GLU A 221 22.91 -12.42 -25.33
CA GLU A 221 22.77 -12.67 -26.77
C GLU A 221 23.70 -11.80 -27.63
N ALA A 222 23.91 -10.53 -27.25
CA ALA A 222 24.83 -9.65 -27.95
C ALA A 222 26.30 -10.03 -27.71
N SER A 223 26.63 -10.59 -26.54
CA SER A 223 27.96 -11.10 -26.21
C SER A 223 28.22 -12.44 -26.87
N ASP A 224 27.21 -13.31 -27.02
CA ASP A 224 27.32 -14.58 -27.73
C ASP A 224 27.49 -14.35 -29.24
N ARG A 225 26.77 -13.37 -29.80
CA ARG A 225 27.02 -12.88 -31.17
C ARG A 225 28.38 -12.23 -31.35
N ARG A 226 28.95 -11.58 -30.33
CA ARG A 226 30.33 -11.03 -30.34
C ARG A 226 31.40 -12.10 -30.09
N SER A 227 31.07 -13.18 -29.38
CA SER A 227 31.94 -14.35 -29.21
C SER A 227 32.18 -15.05 -30.55
N GLN A 228 31.22 -14.98 -31.48
CA GLN A 228 31.38 -15.42 -32.86
C GLN A 228 32.14 -14.41 -33.76
N GLY A 229 32.57 -13.25 -33.23
CA GLY A 229 33.32 -12.25 -33.98
C GLY A 229 34.13 -11.30 -33.09
N HIS A 230 35.40 -11.62 -32.87
CA HIS A 230 36.55 -10.87 -32.31
C HIS A 230 36.32 -9.85 -31.15
N PRO A 231 37.12 -9.91 -30.05
CA PRO A 231 36.80 -9.22 -28.80
C PRO A 231 37.30 -7.78 -28.76
N GLN A 232 36.45 -6.86 -28.29
CA GLN A 232 36.86 -5.59 -27.67
C GLN A 232 36.07 -5.41 -26.37
N LEU A 233 36.82 -5.35 -25.27
CA LEU A 233 36.36 -5.19 -23.89
C LEU A 233 35.74 -3.80 -23.69
N THR A 234 34.60 -3.72 -22.99
CA THR A 234 34.23 -2.51 -22.26
C THR A 234 33.31 -2.87 -21.10
N SER A 235 33.79 -2.67 -19.88
CA SER A 235 33.01 -2.82 -18.65
C SER A 235 31.97 -1.71 -18.57
N VAL A 236 30.67 -2.05 -18.61
CA VAL A 236 29.57 -1.09 -18.48
C VAL A 236 28.97 -1.21 -17.09
N SER A 237 29.10 -0.13 -16.30
CA SER A 237 28.47 0.00 -14.99
C SER A 237 26.95 0.22 -15.15
N PHE A 238 26.14 -0.73 -14.67
CA PHE A 238 24.68 -0.64 -14.72
C PHE A 238 24.11 0.12 -13.51
N ARG A 239 23.67 1.37 -13.73
CA ARG A 239 22.71 2.04 -12.84
C ARG A 239 21.29 1.73 -13.31
N LEU A 240 20.55 0.94 -12.53
CA LEU A 240 19.12 0.78 -12.72
C LEU A 240 18.42 1.25 -11.45
N ILE A 241 17.71 2.37 -11.64
CA ILE A 241 16.93 3.18 -10.68
C ILE A 241 17.59 3.27 -9.33
#